data_AF-W7J0E7-F1
#
_entry.id   AF-W7J0E7-F1
#
_cell.length_a   1.000
_cell.length_b   1.000
_cell.length_c   1.000
_cell.angle_alpha   90.00
_cell.angle_beta   90.00
_cell.angle_gamma   90.00
#
_symmetry.space_group_name_H-M   'P 1'
#
loop_
_entity.id
_entity.type
_entity.pdbx_description
1 polymer ?
#
loop_
_entity_poly.entity_id
_entity_poly.type
_entity_poly.pdbx_seq_one_letter_code
_entity_poly.pdbx_strand_id
1 'polypeptide(L)'
;MRVDRGVGWRGAAVALVTVWTALAWAPAAHADPEDHELVYCLSPAQAQPLRDAAIALGADKAKVADLPAWRRGDAEAFEKACQALYEAQKQPPQDVLDKALPFLTGLFGALAAYVATAWQARVTAGRADRDALVAAATEFRAAALEYASTYVVNRDSARFDKAHTALLTRLRRVVAEHPSWPSAEAAKNTIVSGPLSPEALGGLSGGPGRREEEAVEELHSALDRVAAALATPGRWHRSLRRKNTG
;
A
#
# COMPACT_ATOMS: atom_id res chain seq x y z
N MET A 1 2.50 -22.63 -42.50
CA MET A 1 1.57 -23.23 -41.52
C MET A 1 2.21 -23.19 -40.15
N ARG A 2 1.78 -22.25 -39.30
CA ARG A 2 2.09 -22.22 -37.86
C ARG A 2 0.89 -21.57 -37.19
N VAL A 3 0.40 -22.25 -36.16
CA VAL A 3 -0.87 -21.98 -35.48
C VAL A 3 -0.66 -20.88 -34.44
N ASP A 4 -1.40 -19.78 -34.58
CA ASP A 4 -1.61 -18.77 -33.54
C ASP A 4 -2.50 -19.33 -32.42
N ARG A 5 -2.06 -19.24 -31.16
CA ARG A 5 -2.93 -19.26 -29.96
C ARG A 5 -2.32 -18.52 -28.78
N GLY A 6 -3.17 -17.70 -28.14
CA GLY A 6 -2.97 -17.12 -26.81
C GLY A 6 -3.66 -15.75 -26.67
N VAL A 7 -4.95 -15.65 -27.00
CA VAL A 7 -6.09 -15.60 -26.04
C VAL A 7 -6.04 -14.40 -25.09
N GLY A 8 -6.92 -13.44 -25.36
CA GLY A 8 -7.13 -12.23 -24.58
C GLY A 8 -7.90 -12.45 -23.28
N TRP A 9 -7.59 -11.62 -22.28
CA TRP A 9 -8.28 -11.51 -21.01
C TRP A 9 -8.57 -10.04 -20.72
N ARG A 10 -9.58 -9.48 -21.40
CA ARG A 10 -10.28 -8.25 -20.99
C ARG A 10 -11.74 -8.38 -21.38
N GLY A 11 -12.51 -9.04 -20.52
CA GLY A 11 -13.95 -9.19 -20.66
C GLY A 11 -14.63 -9.17 -19.30
N ALA A 12 -15.53 -8.20 -19.14
CA ALA A 12 -16.79 -8.26 -18.39
C ALA A 12 -16.76 -8.52 -16.87
N ALA A 13 -17.05 -7.46 -16.11
CA ALA A 13 -17.79 -7.56 -14.84
C ALA A 13 -18.47 -6.21 -14.52
N VAL A 14 -19.39 -5.77 -15.37
CA VAL A 14 -20.38 -4.72 -15.05
C VAL A 14 -21.72 -5.20 -15.59
N ALA A 15 -22.44 -6.00 -14.80
CA ALA A 15 -23.88 -6.26 -14.94
C ALA A 15 -24.29 -7.38 -13.96
N LEU A 16 -24.62 -7.03 -12.70
CA LEU A 16 -25.34 -7.91 -11.77
C LEU A 16 -25.82 -7.09 -10.55
N VAL A 17 -26.67 -6.07 -10.76
CA VAL A 17 -27.33 -5.34 -9.65
C VAL A 17 -28.84 -5.13 -9.87
N THR A 18 -29.42 -5.44 -11.03
CA THR A 18 -30.79 -5.00 -11.36
C THR A 18 -31.93 -6.02 -11.22
N VAL A 19 -31.71 -7.21 -10.64
CA VAL A 19 -32.77 -8.27 -10.62
C VAL A 19 -33.45 -8.47 -9.24
N TRP A 20 -33.04 -7.76 -8.19
CA TRP A 20 -33.63 -7.94 -6.84
C TRP A 20 -34.77 -6.99 -6.47
N THR A 21 -35.28 -6.17 -7.40
CA THR A 21 -36.31 -5.16 -7.09
C THR A 21 -37.76 -5.59 -7.38
N ALA A 22 -38.01 -6.81 -7.86
CA ALA A 22 -39.33 -7.16 -8.40
C ALA A 22 -40.21 -8.11 -7.55
N LEU A 23 -39.84 -8.49 -6.32
CA LEU A 23 -40.54 -9.58 -5.61
C LEU A 23 -41.06 -9.28 -4.19
N ALA A 24 -41.19 -8.02 -3.78
CA ALA A 24 -41.69 -7.68 -2.43
C ALA A 24 -42.95 -6.78 -2.42
N TRP A 25 -43.81 -6.86 -3.44
CA TRP A 25 -45.15 -6.24 -3.38
C TRP A 25 -46.15 -7.20 -2.73
N ALA A 26 -46.32 -7.07 -1.42
CA ALA A 26 -47.52 -7.50 -0.72
C ALA A 26 -48.03 -6.31 0.12
N PRO A 27 -49.29 -5.86 -0.04
CA PRO A 27 -49.83 -4.77 0.75
C PRO A 27 -50.17 -5.28 2.16
N ALA A 28 -49.53 -4.74 3.19
CA ALA A 28 -49.91 -5.00 4.58
C ALA A 28 -51.03 -4.04 5.00
N ALA A 29 -52.09 -4.61 5.53
CA ALA A 29 -53.29 -3.95 6.03
C ALA A 29 -53.01 -2.95 7.16
N HIS A 30 -53.88 -1.93 7.28
CA HIS A 30 -53.80 -0.85 8.27
C HIS A 30 -54.13 -1.34 9.69
N ALA A 31 -53.25 -1.06 10.66
CA ALA A 31 -53.37 -1.37 12.09
C ALA A 31 -52.34 -0.56 12.90
N ASP A 32 -52.73 0.59 13.46
CA ASP A 32 -51.99 1.50 14.38
C ASP A 32 -50.44 1.62 14.29
N PRO A 33 -49.89 2.85 14.22
CA PRO A 33 -48.48 3.09 13.88
C PRO A 33 -47.46 2.43 14.83
N GLU A 34 -47.78 2.27 16.11
CA GLU A 34 -46.89 1.62 17.09
C GLU A 34 -46.91 0.09 17.00
N ASP A 35 -48.04 -0.51 16.58
CA ASP A 35 -48.16 -1.96 16.41
C ASP A 35 -47.52 -2.44 15.11
N HIS A 36 -47.51 -1.60 14.06
CA HIS A 36 -46.87 -1.91 12.79
C HIS A 36 -45.34 -2.10 12.88
N GLU A 37 -44.67 -1.30 13.69
CA GLU A 37 -43.21 -1.36 13.88
C GLU A 37 -42.80 -2.68 14.56
N LEU A 38 -43.52 -3.05 15.62
CA LEU A 38 -43.34 -4.32 16.32
C LEU A 38 -43.66 -5.53 15.44
N VAL A 39 -44.77 -5.49 14.69
CA VAL A 39 -45.15 -6.58 13.77
C VAL A 39 -44.12 -6.74 12.65
N TYR A 40 -43.53 -5.64 12.18
CA TYR A 40 -42.50 -5.63 11.16
C TYR A 40 -41.19 -6.28 11.65
N CYS A 41 -40.71 -5.86 12.83
CA CYS A 41 -39.48 -6.39 13.43
C CYS A 41 -39.59 -7.84 13.89
N LEU A 42 -40.80 -8.31 14.22
CA LEU A 42 -41.07 -9.70 14.61
C LEU A 42 -41.31 -10.63 13.41
N SER A 43 -41.34 -10.10 12.19
CA SER A 43 -41.46 -10.94 11.00
C SER A 43 -40.20 -11.80 10.80
N PRO A 44 -40.33 -13.08 10.40
CA PRO A 44 -39.17 -13.96 10.20
C PRO A 44 -38.22 -13.45 9.12
N ALA A 45 -38.72 -12.63 8.18
CA ALA A 45 -37.90 -11.98 7.15
C ALA A 45 -36.92 -10.94 7.73
N GLN A 46 -37.27 -10.29 8.84
CA GLN A 46 -36.46 -9.24 9.48
C GLN A 46 -35.57 -9.77 10.61
N ALA A 47 -35.61 -11.08 10.91
CA ALA A 47 -34.85 -11.68 12.00
C ALA A 47 -33.32 -11.52 11.84
N GLN A 48 -32.79 -11.62 10.62
CA GLN A 48 -31.35 -11.44 10.38
C GLN A 48 -30.95 -9.95 10.36
N PRO A 49 -31.64 -9.06 9.63
CA PRO A 49 -31.39 -7.61 9.71
C PRO A 49 -31.49 -7.03 11.12
N LEU A 50 -32.42 -7.50 11.94
CA LEU A 50 -32.57 -7.06 13.33
C LEU A 50 -31.36 -7.47 14.19
N ARG A 51 -30.80 -8.67 13.97
CA ARG A 51 -29.57 -9.10 14.65
C ARG A 51 -28.39 -8.22 14.28
N ASP A 52 -28.26 -7.90 13.00
CA ASP A 52 -27.16 -7.09 12.49
C ASP A 52 -27.27 -5.64 12.99
N ALA A 53 -28.47 -5.08 13.05
CA ALA A 53 -28.74 -3.77 13.66
C ALA A 53 -28.43 -3.75 15.16
N ALA A 54 -28.84 -4.78 15.90
CA ALA A 54 -28.53 -4.90 17.32
C ALA A 54 -27.03 -4.97 17.59
N ILE A 55 -26.27 -5.74 16.79
CA ILE A 55 -24.81 -5.81 16.90
C ILE A 55 -24.18 -4.44 16.58
N ALA A 56 -24.67 -3.74 15.55
CA ALA A 56 -24.19 -2.41 15.20
C ALA A 56 -24.44 -1.36 16.30
N LEU A 57 -25.50 -1.53 17.09
CA LEU A 57 -25.82 -0.73 18.26
C LEU A 57 -25.09 -1.19 19.54
N GLY A 58 -24.23 -2.22 19.44
CA GLY A 58 -23.37 -2.68 20.53
C GLY A 58 -23.92 -3.85 21.35
N ALA A 59 -24.98 -4.52 20.90
CA ALA A 59 -25.48 -5.72 21.57
C ALA A 59 -24.53 -6.92 21.36
N ASP A 60 -24.42 -7.77 22.39
CA ASP A 60 -23.59 -8.96 22.35
C ASP A 60 -24.17 -10.00 21.38
N LYS A 61 -23.40 -10.34 20.35
CA LYS A 61 -23.74 -11.33 19.32
C LYS A 61 -24.23 -12.66 19.88
N ALA A 62 -23.71 -13.11 21.03
CA ALA A 62 -24.15 -14.35 21.67
C ALA A 62 -25.57 -14.24 22.26
N LYS A 63 -25.96 -13.06 22.74
CA LYS A 63 -27.29 -12.81 23.32
C LYS A 63 -28.37 -12.62 22.25
N VAL A 64 -28.02 -11.96 21.15
CA VAL A 64 -28.96 -11.68 20.04
C VAL A 64 -29.21 -12.93 19.16
N ALA A 65 -28.51 -14.05 19.42
CA ALA A 65 -28.73 -15.30 18.69
C ALA A 65 -30.14 -15.90 18.90
N ASP A 66 -30.75 -15.65 20.05
CA ASP A 66 -32.13 -16.00 20.39
C ASP A 66 -32.94 -14.70 20.62
N LEU A 67 -33.56 -14.20 19.55
CA LEU A 67 -34.32 -12.93 19.58
C LEU A 67 -35.47 -12.96 20.61
N PRO A 68 -36.28 -14.02 20.74
CA PRO A 68 -37.28 -14.14 21.81
C PRO A 68 -36.72 -14.10 23.23
N ALA A 69 -35.55 -14.69 23.48
CA ALA A 69 -34.91 -14.61 24.79
C ALA A 69 -34.29 -13.23 25.04
N TRP A 70 -33.68 -12.64 24.01
CA TRP A 70 -33.09 -11.31 24.07
C TRP A 70 -34.13 -10.22 24.35
N ARG A 71 -35.27 -10.24 23.64
CA ARG A 71 -36.39 -9.30 23.87
C ARG A 71 -36.91 -9.33 25.31
N ARG A 72 -36.94 -10.52 25.93
CA ARG A 72 -37.40 -10.69 27.32
C ARG A 72 -36.33 -10.27 28.34
N GLY A 73 -35.06 -10.39 28.00
CA GLY A 73 -33.94 -10.02 28.86
C GLY A 73 -33.56 -8.53 28.78
N ASP A 74 -33.82 -7.88 27.65
CA ASP A 74 -33.43 -6.49 27.39
C ASP A 74 -34.39 -5.83 26.38
N ALA A 75 -35.57 -5.45 26.86
CA ALA A 75 -36.65 -4.90 26.04
C ALA A 75 -36.27 -3.53 25.43
N GLU A 76 -35.55 -2.68 26.17
CA GLU A 76 -35.15 -1.35 25.71
C GLU A 76 -34.14 -1.42 24.56
N ALA A 77 -33.14 -2.30 24.65
CA ALA A 77 -32.19 -2.51 23.55
C ALA A 77 -32.85 -3.11 22.31
N PHE A 78 -33.85 -3.98 22.50
CA PHE A 78 -34.63 -4.55 21.41
C PHE A 78 -35.45 -3.48 20.68
N GLU A 79 -36.15 -2.61 21.41
CA GLU A 79 -36.92 -1.51 20.83
C GLU A 79 -36.04 -0.54 20.04
N LYS A 80 -34.88 -0.15 20.59
CA LYS A 80 -33.91 0.72 19.87
C LYS A 80 -33.40 0.08 18.58
N ALA A 81 -33.13 -1.23 18.58
CA ALA A 81 -32.71 -1.94 17.38
C ALA A 81 -33.83 -2.08 16.35
N CYS A 82 -35.06 -2.30 16.79
CA CYS A 82 -36.24 -2.34 15.94
C CYS A 82 -36.51 -0.97 15.29
N GLN A 83 -36.43 0.10 16.07
CA GLN A 83 -36.59 1.47 15.58
C GLN A 83 -35.50 1.86 14.59
N ALA A 84 -34.24 1.52 14.89
CA ALA A 84 -33.13 1.76 13.95
C ALA A 84 -33.31 0.98 12.63
N LEU A 85 -33.79 -0.26 12.70
CA LEU A 85 -34.08 -1.08 11.52
C LEU A 85 -35.24 -0.50 10.70
N TYR A 86 -36.29 -0.04 11.38
CA TYR A 86 -37.47 0.55 10.75
C TYR A 86 -37.12 1.87 10.06
N GLU A 87 -36.37 2.76 10.73
CA GLU A 87 -35.88 4.01 10.15
C GLU A 87 -34.88 3.76 8.99
N ALA A 88 -34.06 2.72 9.06
CA ALA A 88 -33.14 2.36 7.98
C ALA A 88 -33.85 1.83 6.72
N GLN A 89 -35.04 1.23 6.87
CA GLN A 89 -35.84 0.71 5.75
C GLN A 89 -36.89 1.69 5.24
N LYS A 90 -37.14 2.80 5.94
CA LYS A 90 -37.80 3.95 5.33
C LYS A 90 -36.93 4.43 4.18
N GLN A 91 -37.41 4.21 2.95
CA GLN A 91 -36.77 4.80 1.78
C GLN A 91 -36.68 6.30 2.00
N PRO A 92 -35.47 6.90 2.02
CA PRO A 92 -35.38 8.35 2.03
C PRO A 92 -36.13 8.86 0.80
N PRO A 93 -36.91 9.95 0.93
CA PRO A 93 -37.61 10.51 -0.22
C PRO A 93 -36.59 10.76 -1.34
N GLN A 94 -36.89 10.28 -2.56
CA GLN A 94 -35.99 10.34 -3.73
C GLN A 94 -35.35 11.73 -3.92
N ASP A 95 -36.08 12.79 -3.58
CA ASP A 95 -35.63 14.19 -3.61
C ASP A 95 -34.34 14.49 -2.81
N VAL A 96 -34.05 13.75 -1.74
CA VAL A 96 -32.85 13.98 -0.92
C VAL A 96 -31.64 13.29 -1.55
N LEU A 97 -31.84 12.09 -2.10
CA LEU A 97 -30.77 11.32 -2.73
C LEU A 97 -30.34 11.94 -4.06
N ASP A 98 -31.29 12.42 -4.87
CA ASP A 98 -30.98 13.11 -6.14
C ASP A 98 -30.26 14.44 -5.92
N LYS A 99 -30.49 15.11 -4.78
CA LYS A 99 -29.74 16.32 -4.39
C LYS A 99 -28.36 16.01 -3.79
N ALA A 100 -28.21 14.90 -3.08
CA ALA A 100 -26.95 14.53 -2.42
C ALA A 100 -25.97 13.77 -3.33
N LEU A 101 -26.47 12.98 -4.29
CA LEU A 101 -25.67 12.22 -5.26
C LEU A 101 -24.62 13.07 -6.01
N PRO A 102 -24.94 14.25 -6.58
CA PRO A 102 -23.94 15.07 -7.27
C PRO A 102 -22.85 15.58 -6.31
N PHE A 103 -23.17 15.84 -5.05
CA PHE A 103 -22.17 16.20 -4.04
C PHE A 103 -21.28 15.02 -3.65
N LEU A 104 -21.85 13.84 -3.44
CA LEU A 104 -21.10 12.63 -3.12
C LEU A 104 -20.18 12.24 -4.29
N THR A 105 -20.71 12.19 -5.51
CA THR A 105 -19.91 11.90 -6.71
C THR A 105 -18.83 12.93 -6.96
N GLY A 106 -19.11 14.22 -6.76
CA GLY A 106 -18.11 15.29 -6.82
C GLY A 106 -17.01 15.13 -5.77
N LEU A 107 -17.38 14.81 -4.51
CA LEU A 107 -16.45 14.60 -3.40
C LEU A 107 -15.56 13.37 -3.63
N PHE A 108 -16.15 12.23 -4.02
CA PHE A 108 -15.41 11.02 -4.33
C PHE A 108 -14.52 11.19 -5.56
N GLY A 109 -14.99 11.91 -6.58
CA GLY A 109 -14.20 12.27 -7.76
C GLY A 109 -12.99 13.14 -7.41
N ALA A 110 -13.19 14.17 -6.59
CA ALA A 110 -12.12 15.04 -6.11
C ALA A 110 -11.11 14.28 -5.23
N LEU A 111 -11.58 13.42 -4.32
CA LEU A 111 -10.73 12.59 -3.48
C LEU A 111 -9.91 11.60 -4.31
N ALA A 112 -10.53 10.93 -5.29
CA ALA A 112 -9.84 10.01 -6.19
C ALA A 112 -8.78 10.74 -7.04
N ALA A 113 -9.11 11.91 -7.57
CA ALA A 113 -8.17 12.75 -8.32
C ALA A 113 -7.00 13.22 -7.43
N TYR A 114 -7.26 13.61 -6.18
CA TYR A 114 -6.23 13.96 -5.22
C TYR A 114 -5.31 12.77 -4.92
N VAL A 115 -5.86 11.59 -4.65
CA VAL A 115 -5.07 10.37 -4.41
C VAL A 115 -4.24 10.00 -5.64
N ALA A 116 -4.81 10.09 -6.85
CA ALA A 116 -4.11 9.79 -8.10
C ALA A 116 -2.94 10.76 -8.34
N THR A 117 -3.16 12.06 -8.16
CA THR A 117 -2.12 13.09 -8.31
C THR A 117 -1.03 12.96 -7.25
N ALA A 118 -1.39 12.73 -5.98
CA ALA A 118 -0.44 12.48 -4.90
C ALA A 118 0.39 11.21 -5.14
N TRP A 119 -0.23 10.15 -5.66
CA TRP A 119 0.47 8.92 -6.03
C TRP A 119 1.43 9.15 -7.19
N GLN A 120 1.00 9.87 -8.23
CA GLN A 120 1.84 10.18 -9.38
C GLN A 120 3.03 11.08 -9.01
N ALA A 121 2.82 12.06 -8.12
CA ALA A 121 3.90 12.88 -7.56
C ALA A 121 4.93 12.03 -6.79
N ARG A 122 4.48 11.06 -5.99
CA ARG A 122 5.38 10.14 -5.29
C ARG A 122 6.16 9.24 -6.25
N VAL A 123 5.52 8.69 -7.28
CA VAL A 123 6.19 7.84 -8.27
C VAL A 123 7.23 8.62 -9.08
N THR A 124 6.92 9.85 -9.47
CA THR A 124 7.87 10.71 -10.20
C THR A 124 9.07 11.09 -9.33
N ALA A 125 8.86 11.49 -8.07
CA ALA A 125 9.93 11.74 -7.12
C ALA A 125 10.82 10.49 -6.91
N GLY A 126 10.20 9.33 -6.67
CA GLY A 126 10.93 8.07 -6.48
C GLY A 126 11.76 7.65 -7.70
N ARG A 127 11.30 7.93 -8.93
CA ARG A 127 12.08 7.71 -10.16
C ARG A 127 13.28 8.66 -10.26
N ALA A 128 13.10 9.93 -9.91
CA ALA A 128 14.20 10.89 -9.89
C ALA A 128 15.28 10.49 -8.87
N ASP A 129 14.87 10.02 -7.69
CA ASP A 129 15.81 9.53 -6.67
C ASP A 129 16.50 8.23 -7.09
N ARG A 130 15.80 7.31 -7.77
CA ARG A 130 16.41 6.14 -8.43
C ARG A 130 17.51 6.58 -9.39
N ASP A 131 17.18 7.45 -10.34
CA ASP A 131 18.10 7.82 -11.42
C ASP A 131 19.35 8.53 -10.85
N ALA A 132 19.16 9.37 -9.82
CA ALA A 132 20.26 10.00 -9.12
C ALA A 132 21.14 9.00 -8.35
N LEU A 133 20.54 7.98 -7.72
CA LEU A 133 21.29 6.93 -7.03
C LEU A 133 22.10 6.07 -8.02
N VAL A 134 21.49 5.66 -9.14
CA VAL A 134 22.15 4.88 -10.21
C VAL A 134 23.30 5.66 -10.84
N ALA A 135 23.11 6.95 -11.10
CA ALA A 135 24.17 7.80 -11.64
C ALA A 135 25.36 7.91 -10.66
N ALA A 136 25.08 8.16 -9.37
CA ALA A 136 26.12 8.22 -8.35
C ALA A 136 26.83 6.87 -8.14
N ALA A 137 26.10 5.76 -8.19
CA ALA A 137 26.65 4.42 -8.08
C ALA A 137 27.58 4.07 -9.26
N THR A 138 27.18 4.44 -10.47
CA THR A 138 27.97 4.22 -11.69
C THR A 138 29.25 5.05 -11.67
N GLU A 139 29.17 6.32 -11.29
CA GLU A 139 30.36 7.19 -11.18
C GLU A 139 31.31 6.69 -10.10
N PHE A 140 30.79 6.26 -8.95
CA PHE A 140 31.60 5.67 -7.88
C PHE A 140 32.28 4.38 -8.34
N ARG A 141 31.57 3.48 -9.01
CA ARG A 141 32.15 2.23 -9.55
C ARG A 141 33.31 2.54 -10.51
N ALA A 142 33.11 3.46 -11.44
CA ALA A 142 34.15 3.87 -12.37
C ALA A 142 35.36 4.47 -11.63
N ALA A 143 35.12 5.42 -10.73
CA ALA A 143 36.18 6.07 -9.96
C ALA A 143 36.92 5.10 -9.03
N ALA A 144 36.24 4.15 -8.40
CA ALA A 144 36.84 3.17 -7.50
C ALA A 144 37.73 2.18 -8.25
N LEU A 145 37.28 1.66 -9.40
CA LEU A 145 38.08 0.75 -10.24
C LEU A 145 39.30 1.48 -10.83
N GLU A 146 39.13 2.72 -11.28
CA GLU A 146 40.24 3.55 -11.78
C GLU A 146 41.24 3.89 -10.67
N TYR A 147 40.76 4.30 -9.49
CA TYR A 147 41.60 4.60 -8.34
C TYR A 147 42.40 3.37 -7.86
N ALA A 148 41.77 2.20 -7.83
CA ALA A 148 42.41 0.96 -7.44
C ALA A 148 43.43 0.45 -8.47
N SER A 149 43.14 0.60 -9.77
CA SER A 149 44.00 0.13 -10.87
C SER A 149 45.20 1.05 -11.14
N THR A 150 45.12 2.32 -10.73
CA THR A 150 46.18 3.30 -10.96
C THR A 150 47.25 3.24 -9.87
N TYR A 151 48.52 3.30 -10.28
CA TYR A 151 49.66 3.43 -9.37
C TYR A 151 49.51 4.65 -8.47
N VAL A 152 49.93 4.52 -7.20
CA VAL A 152 49.72 5.51 -6.13
C VAL A 152 50.10 6.95 -6.55
N VAL A 153 51.16 7.13 -7.34
CA VAL A 153 51.67 8.43 -7.78
C VAL A 153 50.71 9.16 -8.75
N ASN A 154 49.88 8.41 -9.50
CA ASN A 154 48.98 8.95 -10.53
C ASN A 154 47.50 8.89 -10.14
N ARG A 155 47.18 8.59 -8.87
CA ARG A 155 45.80 8.43 -8.42
C ARG A 155 45.06 9.76 -8.40
N ASP A 156 43.92 9.80 -9.08
CA ASP A 156 42.96 10.89 -8.96
C ASP A 156 42.10 10.72 -7.69
N SER A 157 42.70 11.07 -6.55
CA SER A 157 42.00 11.09 -5.25
C SER A 157 40.83 12.06 -5.24
N ALA A 158 40.94 13.20 -5.93
CA ALA A 158 39.88 14.20 -5.97
C ALA A 158 38.61 13.67 -6.65
N ARG A 159 38.74 12.95 -7.77
CA ARG A 159 37.61 12.30 -8.44
C ARG A 159 37.00 11.20 -7.58
N PHE A 160 37.85 10.35 -6.98
CA PHE A 160 37.37 9.30 -6.08
C PHE A 160 36.61 9.87 -4.88
N ASP A 161 37.18 10.84 -4.16
CA ASP A 161 36.57 11.45 -2.98
C ASP A 161 35.25 12.16 -3.33
N LYS A 162 35.19 12.82 -4.49
CA LYS A 162 33.96 13.44 -4.99
C LYS A 162 32.88 12.38 -5.25
N ALA A 163 33.21 11.29 -5.93
CA ALA A 163 32.26 10.22 -6.24
C ALA A 163 31.81 9.49 -4.96
N HIS A 164 32.74 9.21 -4.05
CA HIS A 164 32.48 8.63 -2.73
C HIS A 164 31.52 9.49 -1.91
N THR A 165 31.82 10.79 -1.77
CA THR A 165 30.98 11.74 -1.04
C THR A 165 29.59 11.87 -1.66
N ALA A 166 29.49 11.90 -3.00
CA ALA A 166 28.22 11.98 -3.71
C ALA A 166 27.34 10.75 -3.43
N LEU A 167 27.90 9.54 -3.56
CA LEU A 167 27.19 8.30 -3.28
C LEU A 167 26.81 8.18 -1.80
N LEU A 168 27.72 8.49 -0.89
CA LEU A 168 27.48 8.41 0.55
C LEU A 168 26.39 9.40 1.00
N THR A 169 26.38 10.61 0.45
CA THR A 169 25.34 11.62 0.73
C THR A 169 23.96 11.09 0.31
N ARG A 170 23.86 10.48 -0.87
CA ARG A 170 22.62 9.87 -1.36
C ARG A 170 22.18 8.70 -0.49
N LEU A 171 23.10 7.81 -0.13
CA LEU A 171 22.79 6.67 0.74
C LEU A 171 22.36 7.07 2.14
N ARG A 172 22.99 8.09 2.74
CA ARG A 172 22.56 8.64 4.04
C ARG A 172 21.13 9.14 3.99
N ARG A 173 20.77 9.85 2.91
CA ARG A 173 19.40 10.30 2.69
C ARG A 173 18.42 9.14 2.56
N VAL A 174 18.73 8.13 1.72
CA VAL A 174 17.89 6.93 1.55
C VAL A 174 17.70 6.18 2.87
N VAL A 175 18.76 6.04 3.68
CA VAL A 175 18.68 5.38 5.00
C VAL A 175 17.82 6.19 5.98
N ALA A 176 17.91 7.52 5.96
CA ALA A 176 17.09 8.39 6.81
C ALA A 176 15.60 8.35 6.42
N GLU A 177 15.30 8.34 5.13
CA GLU A 177 13.93 8.25 4.61
C GLU A 177 13.35 6.82 4.71
N HIS A 178 14.22 5.80 4.71
CA HIS A 178 13.83 4.39 4.72
C HIS A 178 14.64 3.55 5.73
N PRO A 179 14.49 3.79 7.05
CA PRO A 179 15.29 3.12 8.08
C PRO A 179 15.03 1.60 8.17
N SER A 180 13.92 1.11 7.62
CA SER A 180 13.59 -0.32 7.60
C SER A 180 14.24 -1.11 6.45
N TRP A 181 15.13 -0.48 5.66
CA TRP A 181 15.81 -1.09 4.51
C TRP A 181 17.26 -1.47 4.85
N PRO A 182 17.50 -2.66 5.44
CA PRO A 182 18.83 -3.12 5.81
C PRO A 182 19.81 -3.18 4.62
N SER A 183 19.33 -3.35 3.39
CA SER A 183 20.18 -3.32 2.20
C SER A 183 20.82 -1.95 1.95
N ALA A 184 20.11 -0.85 2.21
CA ALA A 184 20.64 0.50 2.06
C ALA A 184 21.67 0.80 3.16
N GLU A 185 21.43 0.31 4.38
CA GLU A 185 22.38 0.43 5.49
C GLU A 185 23.63 -0.42 5.28
N ALA A 186 23.49 -1.65 4.77
CA ALA A 186 24.61 -2.49 4.39
C ALA A 186 25.47 -1.81 3.31
N ALA A 187 24.85 -1.28 2.24
CA ALA A 187 25.56 -0.56 1.19
C ALA A 187 26.32 0.67 1.72
N LYS A 188 25.69 1.45 2.62
CA LYS A 188 26.35 2.56 3.33
C LYS A 188 27.57 2.07 4.11
N ASN A 189 27.43 0.99 4.88
CA ASN A 189 28.51 0.47 5.71
C ASN A 189 29.68 -0.09 4.86
N THR A 190 29.40 -0.71 3.71
CA THR A 190 30.43 -1.17 2.76
C THR A 190 31.35 -0.02 2.30
N ILE A 191 30.78 1.17 2.09
CA ILE A 191 31.50 2.35 1.60
C ILE A 191 32.20 3.13 2.74
N VAL A 192 31.62 3.11 3.95
CA VAL A 192 32.16 3.86 5.10
C VAL A 192 33.27 3.10 5.80
N SER A 193 33.03 1.83 6.14
CA SER A 193 33.91 1.03 7.00
C SER A 193 34.27 -0.33 6.40
N GLY A 194 33.77 -0.63 5.20
CA GLY A 194 33.95 -1.91 4.53
C GLY A 194 35.14 -1.93 3.56
N PRO A 195 35.19 -2.93 2.66
CA PRO A 195 36.29 -3.10 1.71
C PRO A 195 36.41 -1.96 0.69
N LEU A 196 35.40 -1.09 0.58
CA LEU A 196 35.39 0.05 -0.34
C LEU A 196 35.58 1.38 0.39
N SER A 197 36.05 1.35 1.65
CA SER A 197 36.41 2.56 2.36
C SER A 197 37.67 3.21 1.74
N PRO A 198 37.83 4.54 1.87
CA PRO A 198 39.04 5.22 1.39
C PRO A 198 40.32 4.65 2.03
N GLU A 199 40.23 4.21 3.28
CA GLU A 199 41.34 3.57 4.02
C GLU A 199 41.71 2.20 3.42
N ALA A 200 40.71 1.37 3.10
CA ALA A 200 40.92 0.06 2.50
C ALA A 200 41.51 0.17 1.08
N LEU A 201 40.97 1.08 0.26
CA LEU A 201 41.43 1.30 -1.12
C LEU A 201 42.77 2.04 -1.18
N GLY A 202 43.04 2.94 -0.23
CA GLY A 202 44.29 3.68 -0.12
C GLY A 202 45.50 2.77 0.13
N GLY A 203 45.31 1.68 0.87
CA GLY A 203 46.35 0.68 1.19
C GLY A 203 46.72 -0.28 0.05
N LEU A 204 45.96 -0.28 -1.05
CA LEU A 204 46.25 -1.15 -2.19
C LEU A 204 47.43 -0.58 -2.99
N SER A 205 48.44 -1.40 -3.25
CA SER A 205 49.52 -1.09 -4.19
C SER A 205 49.53 -2.15 -5.29
N GLY A 206 49.20 -1.77 -6.53
CA GLY A 206 49.31 -2.66 -7.70
C GLY A 206 48.01 -3.19 -8.31
N GLY A 207 46.87 -2.54 -8.06
CA GLY A 207 45.58 -2.91 -8.66
C GLY A 207 44.51 -3.25 -7.62
N PRO A 208 43.22 -3.29 -8.01
CA PRO A 208 42.21 -3.90 -7.16
C PRO A 208 42.53 -5.39 -7.01
N GLY A 209 42.47 -5.91 -5.78
CA GLY A 209 42.42 -7.35 -5.60
C GLY A 209 41.07 -7.88 -6.08
N ARG A 210 41.01 -9.20 -6.33
CA ARG A 210 39.76 -9.89 -6.70
C ARG A 210 38.62 -9.60 -5.70
N ARG A 211 38.95 -9.40 -4.42
CA ARG A 211 37.99 -9.11 -3.35
C ARG A 211 37.33 -7.75 -3.52
N GLU A 212 38.06 -6.74 -3.96
CA GLU A 212 37.57 -5.38 -4.12
C GLU A 212 36.70 -5.25 -5.37
N GLU A 213 37.08 -5.91 -6.47
CA GLU A 213 36.22 -6.00 -7.66
C GLU A 213 34.89 -6.69 -7.33
N GLU A 214 34.94 -7.83 -6.65
CA GLU A 214 33.74 -8.55 -6.17
C GLU A 214 32.88 -7.64 -5.27
N ALA A 215 33.50 -6.88 -4.36
CA ALA A 215 32.79 -5.95 -3.48
C ALA A 215 32.15 -4.77 -4.23
N VAL A 216 32.81 -4.22 -5.26
CA VAL A 216 32.25 -3.15 -6.11
C VAL A 216 31.03 -3.67 -6.88
N GLU A 217 31.10 -4.87 -7.46
CA GLU A 217 29.98 -5.48 -8.16
C GLU A 217 28.82 -5.83 -7.21
N GLU A 218 29.11 -6.37 -6.04
CA GLU A 218 28.09 -6.67 -5.03
C GLU A 218 27.39 -5.38 -4.55
N LEU A 219 28.16 -4.32 -4.31
CA LEU A 219 27.62 -3.01 -3.97
C LEU A 219 26.72 -2.48 -5.11
N HIS A 220 27.17 -2.56 -6.37
CA HIS A 220 26.40 -2.09 -7.52
C HIS A 220 25.05 -2.83 -7.62
N SER A 221 25.06 -4.16 -7.51
CA SER A 221 23.86 -5.01 -7.49
C SER A 221 22.94 -4.71 -6.29
N ALA A 222 23.50 -4.42 -5.11
CA ALA A 222 22.72 -4.00 -3.96
C ALA A 222 22.06 -2.63 -4.18
N LEU A 223 22.78 -1.69 -4.79
CA LEU A 223 22.28 -0.36 -5.12
C LEU A 223 21.18 -0.40 -6.18
N ASP A 224 21.30 -1.26 -7.20
CA ASP A 224 20.24 -1.47 -8.20
C ASP A 224 18.94 -1.96 -7.56
N ARG A 225 19.03 -2.86 -6.57
CA ARG A 225 17.86 -3.34 -5.82
C ARG A 225 17.21 -2.22 -5.00
N VAL A 226 18.02 -1.37 -4.35
CA VAL A 226 17.51 -0.19 -3.62
C VAL A 226 16.88 0.82 -4.59
N ALA A 227 17.52 1.08 -5.72
CA ALA A 227 17.06 2.00 -6.75
C ALA A 227 15.73 1.52 -7.36
N ALA A 228 15.59 0.23 -7.66
CA ALA A 228 14.35 -0.36 -8.14
C ALA A 228 13.18 -0.17 -7.15
N ALA A 229 13.45 -0.29 -5.84
CA ALA A 229 12.44 -0.07 -4.81
C ALA A 229 12.04 1.39 -4.67
N LEU A 230 12.96 2.35 -4.86
CA LEU A 230 12.63 3.79 -4.88
C LEU A 230 11.65 4.14 -6.01
N ALA A 231 11.80 3.53 -7.19
CA ALA A 231 10.93 3.83 -8.33
C ALA A 231 9.55 3.16 -8.28
N THR A 232 9.34 2.14 -7.44
CA THR A 232 8.07 1.40 -7.34
C THR A 232 7.61 1.27 -5.89
N PRO A 233 6.83 2.24 -5.37
CA PRO A 233 6.27 2.14 -4.02
C PRO A 233 5.35 0.90 -3.92
N GLY A 234 5.76 -0.10 -3.13
CA GLY A 234 4.98 -1.34 -2.95
C GLY A 234 5.79 -2.63 -2.84
N ARG A 235 5.37 -3.68 -3.58
CA ARG A 235 5.70 -5.12 -3.40
C ARG A 235 7.18 -5.45 -3.08
N TRP A 236 8.13 -4.67 -3.57
CA TRP A 236 9.58 -4.82 -3.38
C TRP A 236 10.08 -4.49 -1.96
N HIS A 237 9.28 -3.80 -1.14
CA HIS A 237 9.68 -3.45 0.23
C HIS A 237 9.81 -4.69 1.13
N ARG A 238 9.15 -5.81 0.78
CA ARG A 238 9.25 -7.07 1.55
C ARG A 238 10.58 -7.79 1.33
N SER A 239 11.12 -7.78 0.11
CA SER A 239 12.43 -8.39 -0.16
C SER A 239 13.57 -7.59 0.43
N LEU A 240 13.45 -6.26 0.50
CA LEU A 240 14.45 -5.40 1.15
C LEU A 240 14.41 -5.47 2.68
N ARG A 241 13.30 -5.92 3.28
CA ARG A 241 13.16 -6.07 4.75
C ARG A 241 13.71 -7.38 5.30
N ARG A 242 13.90 -8.41 4.47
CA ARG A 242 14.58 -9.62 4.94
C ARG A 242 16.07 -9.31 5.04
N LYS A 243 16.66 -9.54 6.22
CA LYS A 243 18.11 -9.65 6.33
C LYS A 243 18.55 -10.68 5.29
N ASN A 244 19.52 -10.33 4.44
CA ASN A 244 20.25 -11.32 3.66
C ASN A 244 20.93 -12.25 4.67
N THR A 245 20.23 -13.31 5.07
CA THR A 245 20.85 -14.53 5.58
C THR A 245 21.34 -15.24 4.34
N GLY A 246 22.59 -14.95 3.97
CA GLY A 246 23.38 -15.84 3.12
C GLY A 246 23.56 -17.18 3.82
#